data_AF-A0A3E2X035-F1
#
_entry.id   AF-A0A3E2X035-F1
#
_cell.length_a   1.000
_cell.length_b   1.000
_cell.length_c   1.000
_cell.angle_alpha   90.00
_cell.angle_beta   90.00
_cell.angle_gamma   90.00
#
_symmetry.space_group_name_H-M   'P 1'
#
loop_
_entity.id
_entity.type
_entity.pdbx_description
1 polymer ?
#
loop_
_entity_poly.entity_id
_entity_poly.type
_entity_poly.pdbx_seq_one_letter_code
_entity_poly.pdbx_strand_id
1 'polypeptide(L)'
;MNENIFVALLIVGILVIFFLISFFDQKRRLRKMKRRMLYYYGRDREIEYSDEILSVIGAYTEAKDTMVDDITWNDLDLDSVFMKMNHTWSFAGEDYLYYLMHIPAEGPVTCGEQEEMISYYQTHEKERLQMQMEFAAIGKNHSSSAYHYIMNSIHLSKNVPIQHYGALLLLIVSVICVIAAPATGIGLLILCMGVNIALYMSQRRKLEASIQALHLFLKLEGSAGRILKRKLVCSEEYRKRLEQDYKKLKKQIGNVSFIKSGNADSQSLTEIVLDYIRMISHVDCIQFYKCMKRLEKSIDVVEDIISTMGFLESLISIGSLRESLPYYCIPEFTEEPVLEIVDAYHPELSEPVPNSVKAERGILITGSNASGKSTFLKTIALNVILAQSIHTCSARQYKGAWFRVFSSMALRDNLYNGESYYIAEIRALKRIFDWEGNETVLCFVDEVLRGTNTVERIAASTQVLKKFSERGILCFAATHDIELTYLLEERYGNYHF
;
A
#
# COMPACT_ATOMS: atom_id res chain seq x y z
N MET A 1 -43.16 -21.95 40.85
CA MET A 1 -42.63 -21.43 39.57
C MET A 1 -41.77 -22.54 38.98
N ASN A 2 -42.10 -23.07 37.80
CA ASN A 2 -41.42 -24.26 37.25
C ASN A 2 -39.91 -24.03 37.15
N GLU A 3 -39.09 -24.99 37.60
CA GLU A 3 -37.62 -24.94 37.50
C GLU A 3 -37.16 -24.63 36.06
N ASN A 4 -37.86 -25.17 35.06
CA ASN A 4 -37.60 -24.89 33.64
C ASN A 4 -37.77 -23.40 33.26
N ILE A 5 -38.71 -22.68 33.90
CA ILE A 5 -38.91 -21.24 33.66
C ILE A 5 -37.79 -20.44 34.32
N PHE A 6 -37.34 -20.85 35.51
CA PHE A 6 -36.21 -20.21 36.19
C PHE A 6 -34.89 -20.39 35.42
N VAL A 7 -34.60 -21.60 34.94
CA VAL A 7 -33.41 -21.88 34.12
C VAL A 7 -33.47 -21.11 32.79
N ALA A 8 -34.62 -21.06 32.13
CA ALA A 8 -34.77 -20.27 30.89
C ALA A 8 -34.55 -18.76 31.12
N LEU A 9 -35.08 -18.20 32.20
CA LEU A 9 -34.86 -16.79 32.56
C LEU A 9 -33.39 -16.50 32.90
N LEU A 10 -32.69 -17.44 33.56
CA LEU A 10 -31.26 -17.32 33.84
C LEU A 10 -30.43 -17.30 32.55
N ILE A 11 -30.71 -18.19 31.60
CA ILE A 11 -30.03 -18.25 30.30
C ILE A 11 -30.27 -16.95 29.50
N VAL A 12 -31.51 -16.47 29.45
CA VAL A 12 -31.83 -15.20 28.78
C VAL A 12 -31.12 -14.03 29.45
N GLY A 13 -31.09 -13.98 30.79
CA GLY A 13 -30.35 -12.97 31.53
C GLY A 13 -28.85 -12.95 31.20
N ILE A 14 -28.23 -14.14 31.14
CA ILE A 14 -26.82 -14.29 30.75
C ILE A 14 -26.60 -13.82 29.31
N LEU A 15 -27.44 -14.23 28.36
CA LEU A 15 -27.34 -13.80 26.95
C LEU A 15 -27.49 -12.28 26.79
N VAL A 16 -28.40 -11.65 27.53
CA VAL A 16 -28.56 -10.19 27.52
C VAL A 16 -27.33 -9.50 28.10
N ILE A 17 -26.74 -10.02 29.18
CA ILE A 17 -25.49 -9.50 29.75
C ILE A 17 -24.35 -9.61 28.75
N PHE A 18 -24.16 -10.77 28.10
CA PHE A 18 -23.14 -10.94 27.05
C PHE A 18 -23.37 -9.99 25.88
N PHE A 19 -24.61 -9.83 25.43
CA PHE A 19 -24.97 -8.90 24.37
C PHE A 19 -24.63 -7.46 24.74
N LEU A 20 -24.98 -7.02 25.97
CA LEU A 20 -24.65 -5.69 26.46
C LEU A 20 -23.14 -5.49 26.56
N ILE A 21 -22.39 -6.46 27.10
CA ILE A 21 -20.93 -6.41 27.16
C ILE A 21 -20.33 -6.26 25.76
N SER A 22 -20.74 -7.11 24.80
CA SER A 22 -20.27 -7.03 23.41
C SER A 22 -20.60 -5.68 22.77
N PHE A 23 -21.84 -5.18 22.96
CA PHE A 23 -22.26 -3.88 22.46
C PHE A 23 -21.46 -2.72 23.06
N PHE A 24 -21.23 -2.72 24.37
CA PHE A 24 -20.41 -1.70 25.03
C PHE A 24 -18.94 -1.79 24.63
N ASP A 25 -18.39 -3.01 24.47
CA ASP A 25 -17.02 -3.21 24.03
C ASP A 25 -16.83 -2.72 22.59
N GLN A 26 -17.75 -3.05 21.67
CA GLN A 26 -17.73 -2.55 20.29
C GLN A 26 -17.77 -1.01 20.26
N LYS A 27 -18.66 -0.39 21.05
CA LYS A 27 -18.74 1.08 21.16
C LYS A 27 -17.47 1.67 21.74
N ARG A 28 -16.84 1.00 22.71
CA ARG A 28 -15.55 1.41 23.30
C ARG A 28 -14.41 1.31 22.30
N ARG A 29 -14.32 0.22 21.52
CA ARG A 29 -13.35 0.04 20.43
C ARG A 29 -13.47 1.16 19.39
N LEU A 30 -14.68 1.45 18.91
CA LEU A 30 -14.93 2.54 17.96
C LEU A 30 -14.53 3.92 18.52
N ARG A 31 -14.85 4.19 19.79
CA ARG A 31 -14.42 5.44 20.46
C ARG A 31 -12.89 5.53 20.59
N LYS A 32 -12.22 4.43 20.96
CA LYS A 32 -10.77 4.36 21.07
C LYS A 32 -10.10 4.58 19.71
N MET A 33 -10.66 3.99 18.64
CA MET A 33 -10.17 4.15 17.28
C MET A 33 -10.28 5.61 16.80
N LYS A 34 -11.44 6.26 17.01
CA LYS A 34 -11.60 7.69 16.71
C LYS A 34 -10.60 8.57 17.45
N ARG A 35 -10.40 8.31 18.75
CA ARG A 35 -9.41 9.06 19.54
C ARG A 35 -7.99 8.87 19.01
N ARG A 36 -7.63 7.66 18.60
CA ARG A 36 -6.33 7.38 17.97
C ARG A 36 -6.18 8.14 16.65
N MET A 37 -7.19 8.10 15.77
CA MET A 37 -7.15 8.84 14.50
C MET A 37 -6.96 10.34 14.69
N LEU A 38 -7.67 10.94 15.66
CA LEU A 38 -7.51 12.36 15.99
C LEU A 38 -6.14 12.66 16.62
N TYR A 39 -5.62 11.75 17.44
CA TYR A 39 -4.34 11.95 18.13
C TYR A 39 -3.14 11.87 17.17
N TYR A 40 -3.13 10.90 16.25
CA TYR A 40 -2.01 10.65 15.35
C TYR A 40 -2.07 11.46 14.04
N TYR A 41 -3.15 12.19 13.77
CA TYR A 41 -3.18 13.08 12.61
C TYR A 41 -2.24 14.27 12.87
N GLY A 42 -1.26 14.47 11.98
CA GLY A 42 -0.19 15.46 12.15
C GLY A 42 0.85 15.11 13.21
N ARG A 43 0.96 13.84 13.62
CA ARG A 43 1.99 13.40 14.58
C ARG A 43 2.63 12.10 14.15
N ASP A 44 3.92 12.00 14.37
CA ASP A 44 4.68 10.78 14.10
C ASP A 44 4.01 9.56 14.77
N ARG A 45 3.88 8.50 13.98
CA ARG A 45 3.40 7.20 14.42
C ARG A 45 4.56 6.23 14.28
N GLU A 46 5.12 5.78 15.38
CA GLU A 46 6.09 4.69 15.38
C GLU A 46 5.36 3.41 14.93
N ILE A 47 5.56 3.03 13.68
CA ILE A 47 5.13 1.75 13.12
C ILE A 47 6.39 1.01 12.72
N GLU A 48 6.68 -0.08 13.42
CA GLU A 48 7.73 -1.00 12.99
C GLU A 48 7.15 -1.97 11.96
N TYR A 49 7.76 -2.00 10.78
CA TYR A 49 7.53 -3.02 9.76
C TYR A 49 8.73 -3.96 9.74
N SER A 50 8.49 -5.27 9.64
CA SER A 50 9.54 -6.19 9.26
C SER A 50 9.79 -6.10 7.75
N ASP A 51 10.99 -6.45 7.31
CA ASP A 51 11.36 -6.53 5.88
C ASP A 51 10.37 -7.41 5.09
N GLU A 52 9.87 -8.47 5.72
CA GLU A 52 8.82 -9.33 5.15
C GLU A 52 7.54 -8.54 4.83
N ILE A 53 7.11 -7.64 5.71
CA ILE A 53 5.89 -6.85 5.49
C ILE A 53 6.13 -5.79 4.41
N LEU A 54 7.29 -5.15 4.37
CA LEU A 54 7.64 -4.19 3.32
C LEU A 54 7.71 -4.86 1.95
N SER A 55 8.31 -6.04 1.85
CA SER A 55 8.33 -6.82 0.60
C SER A 55 6.91 -7.15 0.12
N VAL A 56 6.01 -7.43 1.07
CA VAL A 56 4.60 -7.70 0.82
C VAL A 56 3.87 -6.48 0.26
N ILE A 57 4.16 -5.28 0.79
CA ILE A 57 3.58 -4.02 0.32
C ILE A 57 4.15 -3.66 -1.07
N GLY A 58 5.46 -3.79 -1.23
CA GLY A 58 6.17 -3.54 -2.48
C GLY A 58 5.75 -4.45 -3.63
N ALA A 59 5.21 -5.63 -3.34
CA ALA A 59 4.73 -6.52 -4.39
C ALA A 59 3.57 -5.92 -5.24
N TYR A 60 2.90 -4.85 -4.79
CA TYR A 60 1.95 -4.09 -5.62
C TYR A 60 2.65 -3.22 -6.70
N THR A 61 3.92 -2.88 -6.52
CA THR A 61 4.71 -2.04 -7.45
C THR A 61 5.40 -2.84 -8.55
N GLU A 62 5.74 -4.11 -8.31
CA GLU A 62 6.42 -5.01 -9.27
C GLU A 62 5.70 -5.14 -10.64
N ALA A 63 4.40 -4.83 -10.69
CA ALA A 63 3.60 -4.94 -11.91
C ALA A 63 3.69 -3.70 -12.84
N LYS A 64 4.38 -2.63 -12.45
CA LYS A 64 4.31 -1.31 -13.10
C LYS A 64 5.69 -0.67 -13.30
N ASP A 65 5.85 0.11 -14.37
CA ASP A 65 7.08 0.87 -14.62
C ASP A 65 7.23 2.00 -13.59
N THR A 66 8.34 2.03 -12.85
CA THR A 66 8.55 2.92 -11.70
C THR A 66 9.57 4.00 -12.02
N MET A 67 9.35 5.26 -11.60
CA MET A 67 10.30 6.38 -11.64
C MET A 67 11.55 6.11 -10.78
N VAL A 68 11.36 5.45 -9.64
CA VAL A 68 12.42 5.08 -8.70
C VAL A 68 12.61 3.59 -8.76
N ASP A 69 13.85 3.15 -9.01
CA ASP A 69 14.20 1.73 -9.00
C ASP A 69 14.78 1.29 -7.65
N ASP A 70 14.91 -0.03 -7.47
CA ASP A 70 15.27 -0.63 -6.19
C ASP A 70 16.61 -0.14 -5.63
N ILE A 71 17.62 0.09 -6.48
CA ILE A 71 18.91 0.62 -6.01
C ILE A 71 18.70 2.03 -5.45
N THR A 72 17.95 2.88 -6.16
CA THR A 72 17.68 4.24 -5.73
C THR A 72 16.82 4.28 -4.47
N TRP A 73 15.84 3.39 -4.39
CA TRP A 73 15.00 3.20 -3.20
C TRP A 73 15.83 2.87 -1.96
N ASN A 74 16.73 1.90 -2.09
CA ASN A 74 17.60 1.45 -1.01
C ASN A 74 18.66 2.50 -0.62
N ASP A 75 19.29 3.16 -1.59
CA ASP A 75 20.30 4.20 -1.34
C ASP A 75 19.74 5.37 -0.52
N LEU A 76 18.50 5.73 -0.77
CA LEU A 76 17.79 6.83 -0.13
C LEU A 76 17.03 6.42 1.14
N ASP A 77 17.03 5.13 1.50
CA ASP A 77 16.30 4.59 2.65
C ASP A 77 14.80 4.98 2.65
N LEU A 78 14.18 4.85 1.47
CA LEU A 78 12.79 5.29 1.27
C LEU A 78 11.78 4.46 2.08
N ASP A 79 12.12 3.26 2.52
CA ASP A 79 11.27 2.48 3.43
C ASP A 79 11.05 3.23 4.76
N SER A 80 12.11 3.78 5.36
CA SER A 80 12.01 4.60 6.59
C SER A 80 11.10 5.81 6.39
N VAL A 81 11.26 6.50 5.25
CA VAL A 81 10.41 7.65 4.90
C VAL A 81 8.95 7.23 4.71
N PHE A 82 8.71 6.09 4.06
CA PHE A 82 7.39 5.52 3.91
C PHE A 82 6.75 5.24 5.28
N MET A 83 7.48 4.65 6.22
CA MET A 83 6.96 4.37 7.57
C MET A 83 6.51 5.65 8.26
N LYS A 84 7.30 6.73 8.15
CA LYS A 84 6.94 8.04 8.69
C LYS A 84 5.70 8.64 8.02
N MET A 85 5.57 8.50 6.71
CA MET A 85 4.42 9.01 5.95
C MET A 85 3.14 8.16 6.12
N ASN A 86 3.26 6.89 6.53
CA ASN A 86 2.16 5.93 6.52
C ASN A 86 1.16 6.12 7.68
N HIS A 87 0.20 6.99 7.45
CA HIS A 87 -0.94 7.27 8.34
C HIS A 87 -2.23 6.57 7.87
N THR A 88 -2.08 5.55 7.03
CA THR A 88 -3.20 4.76 6.49
C THR A 88 -3.74 3.76 7.51
N TRP A 89 -4.98 3.33 7.29
CA TRP A 89 -5.76 2.41 8.11
C TRP A 89 -6.26 1.18 7.33
N SER A 90 -6.14 1.16 6.00
CA SER A 90 -6.42 0.01 5.17
C SER A 90 -5.19 -0.50 4.42
N PHE A 91 -5.20 -1.78 4.02
CA PHE A 91 -4.17 -2.33 3.13
C PHE A 91 -4.14 -1.59 1.78
N ALA A 92 -5.30 -1.20 1.24
CA ALA A 92 -5.38 -0.54 -0.05
C ALA A 92 -4.69 0.82 -0.04
N GLY A 93 -4.85 1.59 1.05
CA GLY A 93 -4.14 2.85 1.23
C GLY A 93 -2.64 2.67 1.44
N GLU A 94 -2.24 1.63 2.18
CA GLU A 94 -0.84 1.29 2.43
C GLU A 94 -0.10 0.91 1.15
N ASP A 95 -0.65 -0.06 0.39
CA ASP A 95 -0.11 -0.52 -0.89
C ASP A 95 -0.04 0.63 -1.90
N TYR A 96 -1.10 1.43 -1.99
CA TYR A 96 -1.13 2.56 -2.93
C TYR A 96 -0.19 3.70 -2.53
N LEU A 97 -0.03 3.99 -1.23
CA LEU A 97 0.91 5.00 -0.75
C LEU A 97 2.36 4.61 -1.08
N TYR A 98 2.70 3.33 -0.89
CA TYR A 98 4.02 2.80 -1.23
C TYR A 98 4.28 2.87 -2.74
N TYR A 99 3.26 2.52 -3.53
CA TYR A 99 3.28 2.69 -4.99
C TYR A 99 3.45 4.13 -5.43
N LEU A 100 2.77 5.07 -4.78
CA LEU A 100 2.83 6.48 -5.14
C LEU A 100 4.27 7.02 -5.06
N MET A 101 5.10 6.53 -4.12
CA MET A 101 6.52 6.92 -4.04
C MET A 101 7.41 6.32 -5.13
N HIS A 102 6.94 5.27 -5.82
CA HIS A 102 7.68 4.63 -6.91
C HIS A 102 7.41 5.28 -8.27
N ILE A 103 6.27 5.94 -8.44
CA ILE A 103 5.86 6.55 -9.72
C ILE A 103 5.90 8.08 -9.63
N PRO A 104 6.04 8.81 -10.75
CA PRO A 104 5.74 10.23 -10.73
C PRO A 104 4.22 10.41 -10.50
N ALA A 105 3.77 11.60 -10.10
CA ALA A 105 2.36 11.94 -9.92
C ALA A 105 1.64 12.07 -11.27
N GLU A 106 1.70 11.02 -12.08
CA GLU A 106 0.61 10.64 -12.98
C GLU A 106 -0.46 9.93 -12.13
N GLY A 107 -1.00 10.68 -11.18
CA GLY A 107 -2.14 10.24 -10.40
C GLY A 107 -3.37 10.11 -11.30
N PRO A 108 -4.45 9.49 -10.81
CA PRO A 108 -5.73 9.42 -11.54
C PRO A 108 -6.41 10.80 -11.69
N VAL A 109 -5.78 11.87 -11.18
CA VAL A 109 -6.25 13.25 -11.17
C VAL A 109 -5.05 14.17 -11.40
N THR A 110 -5.33 15.40 -11.81
CA THR A 110 -4.30 16.43 -12.00
C THR A 110 -3.69 16.87 -10.65
N CYS A 111 -2.47 17.43 -10.66
CA CYS A 111 -1.84 17.98 -9.44
C CYS A 111 -2.72 19.01 -8.71
N GLY A 112 -3.45 19.84 -9.47
CA GLY A 112 -4.38 20.83 -8.91
C GLY A 112 -5.57 20.18 -8.18
N GLU A 113 -6.14 19.13 -8.76
CA GLU A 113 -7.22 18.36 -8.11
C GLU A 113 -6.71 17.60 -6.88
N GLN A 114 -5.52 16.99 -6.97
CA GLN A 114 -4.87 16.36 -5.84
C GLN A 114 -4.70 17.35 -4.68
N GLU A 115 -4.24 18.57 -4.96
CA GLU A 115 -4.06 19.61 -3.95
C GLU A 115 -5.39 20.04 -3.31
N GLU A 116 -6.45 20.23 -4.11
CA GLU A 116 -7.78 20.55 -3.61
C GLU A 116 -8.27 19.47 -2.63
N MET A 117 -8.10 18.19 -2.99
CA MET A 117 -8.52 17.06 -2.17
C MET A 117 -7.73 16.97 -0.85
N ILE A 118 -6.40 17.14 -0.89
CA ILE A 118 -5.55 17.14 0.31
C ILE A 118 -5.94 18.29 1.24
N SER A 119 -6.00 19.51 0.70
CA SER A 119 -6.39 20.72 1.43
C SER A 119 -7.78 20.62 2.05
N TYR A 120 -8.73 19.99 1.35
CA TYR A 120 -10.06 19.72 1.89
C TYR A 120 -10.01 18.84 3.14
N TYR A 121 -9.30 17.71 3.09
CA TYR A 121 -9.22 16.80 4.24
C TYR A 121 -8.34 17.33 5.38
N GLN A 122 -7.39 18.23 5.14
CA GLN A 122 -6.67 18.95 6.21
C GLN A 122 -7.60 19.86 7.01
N THR A 123 -8.45 20.63 6.32
CA THR A 123 -9.33 21.65 6.93
C THR A 123 -10.64 21.09 7.47
N HIS A 124 -11.14 19.97 6.95
CA HIS A 124 -12.43 19.38 7.30
C HIS A 124 -12.27 18.11 8.17
N GLU A 125 -11.92 18.30 9.45
CA GLU A 125 -11.67 17.18 10.39
C GLU A 125 -12.82 16.18 10.47
N LYS A 126 -14.08 16.64 10.46
CA LYS A 126 -15.25 15.77 10.63
C LYS A 126 -15.43 14.83 9.44
N GLU A 127 -15.23 15.31 8.22
CA GLU A 127 -15.28 14.57 6.97
C GLU A 127 -14.07 13.65 6.84
N ARG A 128 -12.87 14.15 7.16
CA ARG A 128 -11.64 13.34 7.25
C ARG A 128 -11.81 12.15 8.18
N LEU A 129 -12.27 12.37 9.42
CA LEU A 129 -12.49 11.31 10.40
C LEU A 129 -13.54 10.29 9.92
N GLN A 130 -14.56 10.73 9.18
CA GLN A 130 -15.52 9.81 8.58
C GLN A 130 -14.86 8.91 7.54
N MET A 131 -14.03 9.46 6.66
CA MET A 131 -13.28 8.70 5.65
C MET A 131 -12.31 7.70 6.30
N GLN A 132 -11.50 8.15 7.25
CA GLN A 132 -10.56 7.28 7.99
C GLN A 132 -11.28 6.12 8.69
N MET A 133 -12.47 6.36 9.25
CA MET A 133 -13.29 5.30 9.84
C MET A 133 -13.78 4.27 8.81
N GLU A 134 -14.04 4.68 7.56
CA GLU A 134 -14.42 3.75 6.48
C GLU A 134 -13.22 2.92 6.01
N PHE A 135 -12.03 3.51 5.92
CA PHE A 135 -10.81 2.78 5.59
C PHE A 135 -10.40 1.81 6.71
N ALA A 136 -10.49 2.24 7.97
CA ALA A 136 -10.22 1.35 9.11
C ALA A 136 -11.19 0.16 9.20
N ALA A 137 -12.40 0.27 8.65
CA ALA A 137 -13.33 -0.85 8.56
C ALA A 137 -12.87 -1.93 7.57
N ILE A 138 -12.04 -1.57 6.59
CA ILE A 138 -11.32 -2.51 5.70
C ILE A 138 -10.23 -3.21 6.51
N GLY A 139 -9.39 -2.41 7.17
CA GLY A 139 -8.28 -2.86 8.01
C GLY A 139 -7.02 -3.18 7.21
N LYS A 140 -5.91 -3.34 7.94
CA LYS A 140 -4.63 -3.82 7.40
C LYS A 140 -4.52 -5.34 7.55
N ASN A 141 -3.82 -6.01 6.63
CA ASN A 141 -3.48 -7.43 6.77
C ASN A 141 -1.99 -7.63 6.49
N HIS A 142 -1.20 -7.78 7.57
CA HIS A 142 0.26 -7.90 7.50
C HIS A 142 0.76 -9.36 7.45
N SER A 143 -0.15 -10.34 7.39
CA SER A 143 0.24 -11.77 7.35
C SER A 143 0.50 -12.31 5.95
N SER A 144 0.08 -11.57 4.92
CA SER A 144 0.22 -11.86 3.50
C SER A 144 -0.13 -10.60 2.74
N SER A 145 0.56 -10.26 1.64
CA SER A 145 0.17 -9.14 0.79
C SER A 145 -1.30 -9.26 0.41
N ALA A 146 -2.13 -8.39 0.97
CA ALA A 146 -3.56 -8.44 0.81
C ALA A 146 -3.93 -8.39 -0.67
N TYR A 147 -3.23 -7.54 -1.43
CA TYR A 147 -3.33 -7.48 -2.88
C TYR A 147 -3.02 -8.83 -3.54
N HIS A 148 -1.80 -9.37 -3.38
CA HIS A 148 -1.43 -10.66 -4.00
C HIS A 148 -2.31 -11.81 -3.54
N TYR A 149 -2.70 -11.80 -2.28
CA TYR A 149 -3.54 -12.83 -1.71
C TYR A 149 -4.95 -12.81 -2.31
N ILE A 150 -5.51 -11.62 -2.52
CA ILE A 150 -6.77 -11.44 -3.26
C ILE A 150 -6.57 -11.88 -4.71
N MET A 151 -5.56 -11.35 -5.41
CA MET A 151 -5.34 -11.64 -6.83
C MET A 151 -5.08 -13.12 -7.08
N ASN A 152 -4.17 -13.74 -6.33
CA ASN A 152 -3.85 -15.16 -6.43
C ASN A 152 -5.06 -16.04 -6.07
N SER A 153 -5.85 -15.67 -5.05
CA SER A 153 -7.08 -16.40 -4.73
C SER A 153 -8.12 -16.35 -5.84
N ILE A 154 -8.17 -15.23 -6.58
CA ILE A 154 -9.06 -15.06 -7.74
C ILE A 154 -8.52 -15.85 -8.94
N HIS A 155 -7.22 -15.77 -9.24
CA HIS A 155 -6.59 -16.52 -10.34
C HIS A 155 -6.65 -18.04 -10.15
N LEU A 156 -6.55 -18.51 -8.90
CA LEU A 156 -6.69 -19.93 -8.57
C LEU A 156 -8.14 -20.36 -8.44
N SER A 157 -9.13 -19.54 -8.85
CA SER A 157 -10.54 -19.90 -8.69
C SER A 157 -10.88 -21.14 -9.51
N LYS A 158 -11.47 -22.13 -8.84
CA LYS A 158 -11.84 -23.43 -9.44
C LYS A 158 -13.34 -23.55 -9.62
N ASN A 159 -13.75 -24.41 -10.54
CA ASN A 159 -15.13 -24.87 -10.61
C ASN A 159 -15.54 -25.51 -9.28
N VAL A 160 -16.83 -25.40 -8.93
CA VAL A 160 -17.40 -26.03 -7.74
C VAL A 160 -17.10 -27.55 -7.79
N PRO A 161 -16.42 -28.13 -6.79
CA PRO A 161 -16.18 -29.56 -6.74
C PRO A 161 -17.51 -30.34 -6.74
N ILE A 162 -17.61 -31.39 -7.57
CA ILE A 162 -18.85 -32.18 -7.72
C ILE A 162 -19.35 -32.80 -6.41
N GLN A 163 -18.43 -33.01 -5.46
CA GLN A 163 -18.70 -33.51 -4.11
C GLN A 163 -19.73 -32.66 -3.36
N HIS A 164 -19.77 -31.34 -3.55
CA HIS A 164 -20.75 -30.48 -2.87
C HIS A 164 -22.16 -30.68 -3.43
N TYR A 165 -22.30 -30.86 -4.75
CA TYR A 165 -23.60 -31.19 -5.36
C TYR A 165 -24.06 -32.60 -4.98
N GLY A 166 -23.13 -33.56 -4.92
CA GLY A 166 -23.39 -34.91 -4.43
C GLY A 166 -23.89 -34.91 -2.98
N ALA A 167 -23.25 -34.16 -2.09
CA ALA A 167 -23.65 -34.01 -0.69
C ALA A 167 -25.08 -33.43 -0.54
N LEU A 168 -25.44 -32.44 -1.36
CA LEU A 168 -26.79 -31.86 -1.38
C LEU A 168 -27.83 -32.85 -1.90
N LEU A 169 -27.51 -33.59 -2.97
CA LEU A 169 -28.40 -34.62 -3.52
C LEU A 169 -28.63 -35.75 -2.51
N LEU A 170 -27.57 -36.23 -1.87
CA LEU A 170 -27.65 -37.25 -0.82
C LEU A 170 -28.50 -36.79 0.36
N LEU A 171 -28.39 -35.52 0.75
CA LEU A 171 -29.24 -34.94 1.79
C LEU A 171 -30.72 -34.98 1.39
N ILE A 172 -31.07 -34.57 0.16
CA ILE A 172 -32.45 -34.62 -0.35
C ILE A 172 -32.97 -36.07 -0.38
N VAL A 173 -32.17 -37.01 -0.89
CA VAL A 173 -32.53 -38.43 -0.95
C VAL A 173 -32.76 -39.01 0.44
N SER A 174 -31.92 -38.65 1.42
CA SER A 174 -32.07 -39.12 2.81
C SER A 174 -33.37 -38.62 3.45
N VAL A 175 -33.77 -37.37 3.17
CA VAL A 175 -35.07 -36.84 3.63
C VAL A 175 -36.25 -37.57 2.99
N ILE A 176 -36.17 -37.91 1.70
CA ILE A 176 -37.20 -38.71 1.01
C ILE A 176 -37.30 -40.12 1.64
N CYS A 177 -36.17 -40.72 2.02
CA CYS A 177 -36.14 -42.03 2.67
C CYS A 177 -36.82 -42.03 4.05
N VAL A 178 -36.77 -40.92 4.79
CA VAL A 178 -37.50 -40.77 6.07
C VAL A 178 -39.01 -40.88 5.87
N ILE A 179 -39.53 -40.33 4.76
CA ILE A 179 -40.96 -40.39 4.42
C ILE A 179 -41.35 -41.83 4.03
N ALA A 180 -40.49 -42.52 3.28
CA ALA A 180 -40.76 -43.88 2.81
C ALA A 180 -40.61 -44.96 3.90
N ALA A 181 -39.62 -44.82 4.79
CA ALA A 181 -39.31 -45.79 5.84
C ALA A 181 -38.74 -45.08 7.08
N PRO A 182 -39.59 -44.69 8.05
CA PRO A 182 -39.20 -43.77 9.13
C PRO A 182 -38.02 -44.27 10.01
N ALA A 183 -38.04 -45.53 10.45
CA ALA A 183 -37.02 -46.06 11.35
C ALA A 183 -35.62 -46.13 10.71
N THR A 184 -35.53 -46.68 9.49
CA THR A 184 -34.26 -46.79 8.75
C THR A 184 -33.83 -45.46 8.12
N GLY A 185 -34.80 -44.64 7.69
CA GLY A 185 -34.55 -43.34 7.08
C GLY A 185 -33.94 -42.33 8.05
N ILE A 186 -34.37 -42.32 9.32
CA ILE A 186 -33.76 -41.44 10.34
C ILE A 186 -32.28 -41.80 10.56
N GLY A 187 -31.96 -43.11 10.64
CA GLY A 187 -30.57 -43.56 10.78
C GLY A 187 -29.71 -43.14 9.58
N LEU A 188 -30.24 -43.27 8.36
CA LEU A 188 -29.55 -42.88 7.13
C LEU A 188 -29.36 -41.35 7.02
N LEU A 189 -30.33 -40.55 7.49
CA LEU A 189 -30.23 -39.10 7.56
C LEU A 189 -29.12 -38.64 8.51
N ILE A 190 -29.05 -39.22 9.72
CA ILE A 190 -28.01 -38.89 10.71
C ILE A 190 -26.62 -39.24 10.16
N LEU A 191 -26.47 -40.42 9.53
CA LEU A 191 -25.22 -40.82 8.88
C LEU A 191 -24.84 -39.84 7.75
N CYS A 192 -25.80 -39.47 6.90
CA CYS A 192 -25.58 -38.52 5.82
C CYS A 192 -25.14 -37.14 6.35
N MET A 193 -25.77 -36.64 7.41
CA MET A 193 -25.39 -35.39 8.06
C MET A 193 -23.96 -35.46 8.61
N GLY A 194 -23.58 -36.55 9.28
CA GLY A 194 -22.23 -36.75 9.80
C GLY A 194 -21.16 -36.76 8.71
N VAL A 195 -21.43 -37.47 7.60
CA VAL A 195 -20.52 -37.50 6.43
C VAL A 195 -20.41 -36.13 5.78
N ASN A 196 -21.52 -35.41 5.58
CA ASN A 196 -21.51 -34.06 5.02
C ASN A 196 -20.70 -33.10 5.90
N ILE A 197 -20.91 -33.10 7.23
CA ILE A 197 -20.14 -32.27 8.15
C ILE A 197 -18.63 -32.58 8.06
N ALA A 198 -18.24 -33.86 8.00
CA ALA A 198 -16.83 -34.25 7.88
C ALA A 198 -16.20 -33.78 6.55
N LEU A 199 -16.92 -33.96 5.43
CA LEU A 199 -16.49 -33.46 4.12
C LEU A 199 -16.39 -31.93 4.10
N TYR A 200 -17.35 -31.24 4.69
CA TYR A 200 -17.37 -29.79 4.82
C TYR A 200 -16.15 -29.30 5.58
N MET A 201 -15.83 -29.86 6.76
CA MET A 201 -14.67 -29.45 7.55
C MET A 201 -13.35 -29.65 6.80
N SER A 202 -13.21 -30.77 6.08
CA SER A 202 -12.02 -31.05 5.28
C SER A 202 -11.83 -30.05 4.14
N GLN A 203 -12.91 -29.72 3.42
CA GLN A 203 -12.86 -28.80 2.28
C GLN A 203 -12.74 -27.34 2.72
N ARG A 204 -13.44 -26.94 3.78
CA ARG A 204 -13.40 -25.57 4.31
C ARG A 204 -11.99 -25.18 4.75
N ARG A 205 -11.22 -26.11 5.33
CA ARG A 205 -9.81 -25.88 5.68
C ARG A 205 -8.94 -25.54 4.47
N LYS A 206 -9.23 -26.12 3.29
CA LYS A 206 -8.52 -25.79 2.05
C LYS A 206 -8.91 -24.44 1.47
N LEU A 207 -10.10 -23.94 1.82
CA LEU A 207 -10.65 -22.66 1.35
C LEU A 207 -10.44 -21.52 2.33
N GLU A 208 -9.95 -21.80 3.54
CA GLU A 208 -9.82 -20.82 4.62
C GLU A 208 -9.08 -19.57 4.15
N ALA A 209 -8.02 -19.77 3.38
CA ALA A 209 -7.24 -18.70 2.82
C ALA A 209 -8.06 -17.79 1.87
N SER A 210 -8.66 -18.38 0.85
CA SER A 210 -9.48 -17.63 -0.13
C SER A 210 -10.76 -17.03 0.50
N ILE A 211 -11.27 -17.60 1.59
CA ILE A 211 -12.37 -17.03 2.37
C ILE A 211 -11.93 -15.72 3.04
N GLN A 212 -10.73 -15.68 3.63
CA GLN A 212 -10.18 -14.44 4.21
C GLN A 212 -10.00 -13.35 3.15
N ALA A 213 -9.50 -13.70 1.95
CA ALA A 213 -9.39 -12.78 0.83
C ALA A 213 -10.77 -12.20 0.44
N LEU A 214 -11.79 -13.06 0.35
CA LEU A 214 -13.14 -12.62 0.05
C LEU A 214 -13.74 -11.75 1.16
N HIS A 215 -13.42 -12.01 2.44
CA HIS A 215 -13.84 -11.13 3.54
C HIS A 215 -13.25 -9.74 3.40
N LEU A 216 -11.96 -9.64 3.08
CA LEU A 216 -11.29 -8.36 2.88
C LEU A 216 -11.93 -7.59 1.72
N PHE A 217 -12.23 -8.29 0.63
CA PHE A 217 -12.94 -7.75 -0.51
C PHE A 217 -14.37 -7.28 -0.19
N LEU A 218 -15.13 -8.03 0.62
CA LEU A 218 -16.46 -7.61 1.08
C LEU A 218 -16.40 -6.37 1.97
N LYS A 219 -15.36 -6.24 2.80
CA LYS A 219 -15.14 -5.01 3.59
C LYS A 219 -14.84 -3.84 2.67
N LEU A 220 -13.99 -4.03 1.65
CA LEU A 220 -13.64 -3.03 0.66
C LEU A 220 -14.86 -2.55 -0.13
N GLU A 221 -15.69 -3.45 -0.68
CA GLU A 221 -16.96 -3.08 -1.33
C GLU A 221 -17.88 -2.32 -0.38
N GLY A 222 -18.04 -2.83 0.85
CA GLY A 222 -18.90 -2.21 1.85
C GLY A 222 -18.45 -0.79 2.20
N SER A 223 -17.14 -0.56 2.32
CA SER A 223 -16.55 0.76 2.58
C SER A 223 -16.70 1.68 1.38
N ALA A 224 -16.43 1.22 0.15
CA ALA A 224 -16.64 1.99 -1.07
C ALA A 224 -18.10 2.47 -1.19
N GLY A 225 -19.07 1.60 -0.93
CA GLY A 225 -20.49 1.94 -0.94
C GLY A 225 -20.91 2.92 0.15
N ARG A 226 -20.19 2.99 1.28
CA ARG A 226 -20.44 3.98 2.34
C ARG A 226 -19.76 5.32 2.02
N ILE A 227 -18.56 5.29 1.43
CA ILE A 227 -17.86 6.49 0.95
C ILE A 227 -18.68 7.21 -0.14
N LEU A 228 -19.23 6.48 -1.12
CA LEU A 228 -20.06 7.06 -2.19
C LEU A 228 -21.34 7.75 -1.69
N LYS A 229 -21.80 7.42 -0.48
CA LYS A 229 -22.98 8.06 0.16
C LYS A 229 -22.61 9.31 0.97
N ARG A 230 -21.32 9.55 1.20
CA ARG A 230 -20.81 10.71 1.94
C ARG A 230 -20.50 11.85 0.98
N LYS A 231 -20.16 13.01 1.55
CA LYS A 231 -19.58 14.11 0.80
C LYS A 231 -18.15 13.71 0.41
N LEU A 232 -18.00 13.24 -0.83
CA LEU A 232 -16.71 12.91 -1.44
C LEU A 232 -16.24 14.14 -2.23
N VAL A 233 -15.03 14.61 -1.95
CA VAL A 233 -14.37 15.67 -2.71
C VAL A 233 -13.36 15.00 -3.62
N CYS A 234 -13.68 15.01 -4.92
CA CYS A 234 -12.86 14.49 -6.00
C CYS A 234 -13.44 15.00 -7.33
N SER A 235 -12.72 14.78 -8.43
CA SER A 235 -13.26 15.08 -9.76
C SER A 235 -14.52 14.27 -10.08
N GLU A 236 -15.39 14.82 -10.92
CA GLU A 236 -16.61 14.14 -11.37
C GLU A 236 -16.29 12.84 -12.12
N GLU A 237 -15.19 12.82 -12.87
CA GLU A 237 -14.70 11.61 -13.54
C GLU A 237 -14.28 10.54 -12.54
N TYR A 238 -13.50 10.93 -11.52
CA TYR A 238 -13.04 10.03 -10.47
C TYR A 238 -14.21 9.43 -9.69
N ARG A 239 -15.20 10.26 -9.34
CA ARG A 239 -16.43 9.81 -8.68
C ARG A 239 -17.20 8.81 -9.53
N LYS A 240 -17.36 9.10 -10.82
CA LYS A 240 -18.07 8.22 -11.77
C LYS A 240 -17.37 6.88 -11.92
N ARG A 241 -16.03 6.86 -12.01
CA ARG A 241 -15.24 5.63 -12.05
C ARG A 241 -15.51 4.77 -10.81
N LEU A 242 -15.34 5.34 -9.61
CA LEU A 242 -15.62 4.64 -8.35
C LEU A 242 -17.05 4.11 -8.28
N GLU A 243 -18.04 4.89 -8.73
CA GLU A 243 -19.45 4.48 -8.71
C GLU A 243 -19.73 3.33 -9.69
N GLN A 244 -19.14 3.38 -10.89
CA GLN A 244 -19.28 2.32 -11.89
C GLN A 244 -18.66 1.01 -11.39
N ASP A 245 -17.45 1.08 -10.86
CA ASP A 245 -16.72 -0.09 -10.37
C ASP A 245 -17.42 -0.67 -9.15
N TYR A 246 -17.85 0.16 -8.20
CA TYR A 246 -18.70 -0.25 -7.09
C TYR A 246 -19.97 -0.99 -7.54
N LYS A 247 -20.70 -0.45 -8.52
CA LYS A 247 -21.94 -1.08 -9.04
C LYS A 247 -21.65 -2.43 -9.70
N LYS A 248 -20.61 -2.51 -10.53
CA LYS A 248 -20.16 -3.78 -11.16
C LYS A 248 -19.78 -4.79 -10.08
N LEU A 249 -18.98 -4.39 -9.11
CA LEU A 249 -18.50 -5.23 -8.02
C LEU A 249 -19.65 -5.80 -7.18
N LYS A 250 -20.54 -4.91 -6.74
CA LYS A 250 -21.73 -5.28 -5.97
C LYS A 250 -22.61 -6.27 -6.71
N LYS A 251 -22.74 -6.14 -8.04
CA LYS A 251 -23.48 -7.09 -8.87
C LYS A 251 -22.79 -8.46 -8.93
N GLN A 252 -21.46 -8.51 -9.03
CA GLN A 252 -20.71 -9.77 -9.08
C GLN A 252 -20.68 -10.50 -7.73
N ILE A 253 -20.57 -9.74 -6.63
CA ILE A 253 -20.74 -10.28 -5.28
C ILE A 253 -22.16 -10.82 -5.14
N GLY A 254 -23.18 -9.98 -5.37
CA GLY A 254 -24.58 -10.31 -5.15
C GLY A 254 -24.94 -10.36 -3.66
N ASN A 255 -26.05 -11.01 -3.30
CA ASN A 255 -26.49 -11.13 -1.91
C ASN A 255 -25.73 -12.25 -1.17
N VAL A 256 -24.45 -12.00 -0.89
CA VAL A 256 -23.58 -12.94 -0.14
C VAL A 256 -23.77 -12.75 1.38
N SER A 257 -25.02 -12.78 1.84
CA SER A 257 -25.34 -12.66 3.28
C SER A 257 -24.73 -13.80 4.10
N PHE A 258 -24.45 -14.95 3.46
CA PHE A 258 -23.93 -16.15 4.09
C PHE A 258 -22.44 -16.08 4.47
N ILE A 259 -21.63 -15.21 3.84
CA ILE A 259 -20.18 -15.06 4.14
C ILE A 259 -19.93 -13.97 5.19
N LYS A 260 -20.88 -13.05 5.39
CA LYS A 260 -20.81 -11.99 6.41
C LYS A 260 -20.79 -12.51 7.86
N SER A 261 -21.08 -13.79 8.05
CA SER A 261 -21.15 -14.51 9.33
C SER A 261 -19.79 -14.86 9.94
N GLY A 262 -18.68 -14.38 9.37
CA GLY A 262 -17.32 -14.69 9.85
C GLY A 262 -16.81 -13.76 10.97
N ASN A 263 -17.55 -12.72 11.34
CA ASN A 263 -17.18 -11.90 12.50
C ASN A 263 -17.66 -12.61 13.77
N ALA A 264 -16.73 -13.22 14.48
CA ALA A 264 -16.93 -13.96 15.73
C ALA A 264 -17.59 -13.17 16.90
N ASP A 265 -18.00 -11.91 16.70
CA ASP A 265 -18.45 -11.00 17.78
C ASP A 265 -19.98 -11.04 18.04
N SER A 266 -20.77 -11.81 17.28
CA SER A 266 -22.21 -11.97 17.54
C SER A 266 -22.71 -13.40 17.38
N GLN A 267 -22.29 -14.31 18.26
CA GLN A 267 -22.91 -15.65 18.40
C GLN A 267 -24.37 -15.52 18.89
N SER A 268 -25.26 -15.13 17.98
CA SER A 268 -26.69 -15.33 18.16
C SER A 268 -26.98 -16.83 17.98
N LEU A 269 -27.91 -17.38 18.76
CA LEU A 269 -28.35 -18.77 18.63
C LEU A 269 -28.79 -19.11 17.19
N THR A 270 -29.27 -18.12 16.46
CA THR A 270 -29.63 -18.24 15.04
C THR A 270 -28.43 -18.50 14.14
N GLU A 271 -27.26 -17.92 14.42
CA GLU A 271 -26.04 -18.14 13.63
C GLU A 271 -25.49 -19.56 13.82
N ILE A 272 -25.54 -20.08 15.05
CA ILE A 272 -25.13 -21.46 15.34
C ILE A 272 -25.99 -22.45 14.55
N VAL A 273 -27.31 -22.27 14.55
CA VAL A 273 -28.23 -23.12 13.76
C VAL A 273 -27.96 -22.98 12.26
N LEU A 274 -27.74 -21.76 11.77
CA LEU A 274 -27.40 -21.51 10.37
C LEU A 274 -26.07 -22.16 9.97
N ASP A 275 -25.07 -22.19 10.85
CA ASP A 275 -23.80 -22.84 10.61
C ASP A 275 -23.94 -24.36 10.47
N TYR A 276 -24.76 -25.01 11.30
CA TYR A 276 -25.07 -26.42 11.11
C TYR A 276 -25.80 -26.68 9.79
N ILE A 277 -26.76 -25.83 9.42
CA ILE A 277 -27.45 -25.92 8.12
C ILE A 277 -26.44 -25.78 6.96
N ARG A 278 -25.47 -24.86 7.06
CA ARG A 278 -24.40 -24.68 6.07
C ARG A 278 -23.50 -25.92 5.98
N MET A 279 -23.05 -26.44 7.11
CA MET A 279 -22.21 -27.64 7.17
C MET A 279 -22.89 -28.86 6.55
N ILE A 280 -24.20 -29.03 6.77
CA ILE A 280 -24.95 -30.16 6.23
C ILE A 280 -25.29 -29.97 4.75
N SER A 281 -25.57 -28.74 4.30
CA SER A 281 -26.04 -28.46 2.94
C SER A 281 -24.94 -28.08 1.94
N HIS A 282 -23.76 -27.67 2.43
CA HIS A 282 -22.62 -27.17 1.63
C HIS A 282 -22.95 -25.95 0.76
N VAL A 283 -24.10 -25.29 1.00
CA VAL A 283 -24.61 -24.21 0.14
C VAL A 283 -23.66 -23.01 0.13
N ASP A 284 -23.03 -22.70 1.26
CA ASP A 284 -22.03 -21.65 1.39
C ASP A 284 -20.76 -21.94 0.57
N CYS A 285 -20.23 -23.17 0.58
CA CYS A 285 -19.10 -23.53 -0.28
C CYS A 285 -19.44 -23.38 -1.77
N ILE A 286 -20.63 -23.84 -2.18
CA ILE A 286 -21.07 -23.72 -3.58
C ILE A 286 -21.17 -22.24 -3.98
N GLN A 287 -21.77 -21.42 -3.13
CA GLN A 287 -21.92 -20.00 -3.40
C GLN A 287 -20.58 -19.25 -3.35
N PHE A 288 -19.64 -19.67 -2.50
CA PHE A 288 -18.27 -19.15 -2.46
C PHE A 288 -17.56 -19.35 -3.80
N TYR A 289 -17.48 -20.58 -4.32
CA TYR A 289 -16.86 -20.86 -5.61
C TYR A 289 -17.52 -20.11 -6.77
N LYS A 290 -18.87 -20.04 -6.77
CA LYS A 290 -19.60 -19.23 -7.77
C LYS A 290 -19.27 -17.75 -7.66
N CYS A 291 -19.09 -17.23 -6.46
CA CYS A 291 -18.68 -15.84 -6.23
C CYS A 291 -17.27 -15.61 -6.79
N MET A 292 -16.29 -16.43 -6.40
CA MET A 292 -14.91 -16.32 -6.86
C MET A 292 -14.80 -16.38 -8.39
N LYS A 293 -15.53 -17.29 -9.04
CA LYS A 293 -15.57 -17.39 -10.51
C LYS A 293 -16.21 -16.16 -11.20
N ARG A 294 -17.09 -15.43 -10.51
CA ARG A 294 -17.63 -14.16 -11.01
C ARG A 294 -16.63 -13.02 -10.82
N LEU A 295 -15.88 -13.03 -9.72
CA LEU A 295 -14.83 -12.05 -9.45
C LEU A 295 -13.63 -12.21 -10.39
N GLU A 296 -13.28 -13.44 -10.76
CA GLU A 296 -12.26 -13.73 -11.78
C GLU A 296 -12.54 -13.01 -13.10
N LYS A 297 -13.80 -12.92 -13.51
CA LYS A 297 -14.22 -12.21 -14.73
C LYS A 297 -14.22 -10.68 -14.60
N SER A 298 -13.88 -10.16 -13.43
CA SER A 298 -13.91 -8.73 -13.14
C SER A 298 -12.72 -8.34 -12.28
N ILE A 299 -11.58 -9.02 -12.46
CA ILE A 299 -10.36 -8.79 -11.70
C ILE A 299 -9.86 -7.35 -11.87
N ASP A 300 -9.88 -6.82 -13.10
CA ASP A 300 -9.53 -5.43 -13.39
C ASP A 300 -10.37 -4.44 -12.54
N VAL A 301 -11.67 -4.73 -12.36
CA VAL A 301 -12.57 -3.91 -11.53
C VAL A 301 -12.19 -3.99 -10.05
N VAL A 302 -11.65 -5.13 -9.59
CA VAL A 302 -11.14 -5.28 -8.23
C VAL A 302 -9.88 -4.44 -8.04
N GLU A 303 -8.96 -4.48 -8.99
CA GLU A 303 -7.73 -3.68 -8.95
C GLU A 303 -8.02 -2.19 -9.03
N ASP A 304 -8.95 -1.79 -9.90
CA ASP A 304 -9.41 -0.42 -10.03
C ASP A 304 -9.99 0.10 -8.72
N ILE A 305 -10.83 -0.67 -8.02
CA ILE A 305 -11.42 -0.22 -6.77
C ILE A 305 -10.38 -0.17 -5.63
N ILE A 306 -9.41 -1.09 -5.60
CA ILE A 306 -8.29 -1.06 -4.64
C ILE A 306 -7.47 0.20 -4.89
N SER A 307 -7.10 0.47 -6.13
CA SER A 307 -6.36 1.66 -6.55
C SER A 307 -7.11 2.95 -6.20
N THR A 308 -8.40 3.00 -6.53
CA THR A 308 -9.24 4.18 -6.31
C THR A 308 -9.44 4.48 -4.82
N MET A 309 -9.67 3.44 -4.02
CA MET A 309 -9.81 3.59 -2.58
C MET A 309 -8.46 3.90 -1.93
N GLY A 310 -7.39 3.28 -2.41
CA GLY A 310 -6.02 3.48 -1.95
C GLY A 310 -5.57 4.92 -2.15
N PHE A 311 -5.71 5.46 -3.37
CA PHE A 311 -5.39 6.85 -3.67
C PHE A 311 -6.09 7.83 -2.73
N LEU A 312 -7.41 7.68 -2.52
CA LEU A 312 -8.17 8.54 -1.60
C LEU A 312 -7.62 8.51 -0.17
N GLU A 313 -7.19 7.36 0.30
CA GLU A 313 -6.59 7.24 1.63
C GLU A 313 -5.16 7.82 1.67
N SER A 314 -4.37 7.60 0.63
CA SER A 314 -3.02 8.18 0.48
C SER A 314 -3.08 9.70 0.58
N LEU A 315 -4.08 10.38 -0.01
CA LEU A 315 -4.25 11.83 0.11
C LEU A 315 -4.47 12.29 1.57
N ILE A 316 -5.22 11.53 2.36
CA ILE A 316 -5.40 11.82 3.80
C ILE A 316 -4.08 11.59 4.54
N SER A 317 -3.31 10.58 4.14
CA SER A 317 -1.98 10.29 4.69
C SER A 317 -1.00 11.44 4.40
N ILE A 318 -0.97 11.94 3.16
CA ILE A 318 -0.15 13.09 2.74
C ILE A 318 -0.56 14.34 3.51
N GLY A 319 -1.86 14.60 3.67
CA GLY A 319 -2.35 15.69 4.51
C GLY A 319 -1.87 15.57 5.96
N SER A 320 -1.82 14.35 6.51
CA SER A 320 -1.27 14.13 7.85
C SER A 320 0.24 14.34 7.92
N LEU A 321 0.99 13.92 6.90
CA LEU A 321 2.43 14.17 6.81
C LEU A 321 2.70 15.67 6.81
N ARG A 322 1.99 16.45 5.99
CA ARG A 322 2.13 17.92 5.91
C ARG A 322 1.97 18.61 7.27
N GLU A 323 1.00 18.17 8.08
CA GLU A 323 0.79 18.70 9.43
C GLU A 323 1.88 18.28 10.43
N SER A 324 2.58 17.16 10.18
CA SER A 324 3.69 16.70 11.03
C SER A 324 5.02 17.40 10.72
N LEU A 325 5.16 17.97 9.52
CA LEU A 325 6.38 18.61 9.06
C LEU A 325 6.54 20.02 9.66
N PRO A 326 7.75 20.44 10.07
CA PRO A 326 8.02 21.80 10.51
C PRO A 326 7.59 22.88 9.51
N TYR A 327 7.83 22.63 8.23
CA TYR A 327 7.31 23.40 7.10
C TYR A 327 7.38 22.55 5.84
N TYR A 328 6.54 22.85 4.87
CA TYR A 328 6.56 22.23 3.56
C TYR A 328 6.19 23.25 2.49
N CYS A 329 6.47 22.91 1.24
CA CYS A 329 5.99 23.65 0.09
C CYS A 329 5.31 22.71 -0.90
N ILE A 330 4.46 23.33 -1.73
CA ILE A 330 3.85 22.70 -2.89
C ILE A 330 4.79 22.96 -4.07
N PRO A 331 5.21 21.92 -4.83
CA PRO A 331 6.19 22.09 -5.90
C PRO A 331 5.64 22.84 -7.11
N GLU A 332 6.48 23.68 -7.72
CA GLU A 332 6.23 24.29 -9.03
C GLU A 332 6.99 23.51 -10.11
N PHE A 333 6.28 22.86 -11.03
CA PHE A 333 6.91 22.12 -12.12
C PHE A 333 7.18 23.01 -13.35
N THR A 334 8.35 22.83 -13.97
CA THR A 334 8.77 23.54 -15.18
C THR A 334 9.12 22.59 -16.32
N GLU A 335 9.08 23.06 -17.57
CA GLU A 335 9.57 22.28 -18.71
C GLU A 335 11.10 22.34 -18.85
N GLU A 336 11.73 23.38 -18.31
CA GLU A 336 13.18 23.52 -18.34
C GLU A 336 13.85 22.56 -17.35
N PRO A 337 14.99 21.93 -17.72
CA PRO A 337 15.72 20.97 -16.88
C PRO A 337 16.51 21.70 -15.78
N VAL A 338 15.79 22.44 -14.95
CA VAL A 338 16.34 23.21 -13.83
C VAL A 338 15.80 22.65 -12.52
N LEU A 339 16.60 22.76 -11.47
CA LEU A 339 16.20 22.41 -10.11
C LEU A 339 16.56 23.55 -9.16
N GLU A 340 15.57 24.11 -8.49
CA GLU A 340 15.71 25.11 -7.45
C GLU A 340 14.93 24.67 -6.22
N ILE A 341 15.63 24.45 -5.10
CA ILE A 341 15.02 24.13 -3.82
C ILE A 341 15.60 25.07 -2.77
N VAL A 342 14.72 25.71 -1.98
CA VAL A 342 15.11 26.65 -0.93
C VAL A 342 14.86 26.04 0.44
N ASP A 343 15.88 26.07 1.31
CA ASP A 343 15.86 25.57 2.69
C ASP A 343 15.26 24.16 2.79
N ALA A 344 15.75 23.23 1.99
CA ALA A 344 15.37 21.82 2.06
C ALA A 344 15.96 21.15 3.30
N TYR A 345 15.18 20.27 3.93
CA TYR A 345 15.64 19.45 5.05
C TYR A 345 15.17 18.01 4.91
N HIS A 346 15.88 17.09 5.57
CA HIS A 346 15.51 15.67 5.60
C HIS A 346 14.55 15.41 6.77
N PRO A 347 13.34 14.87 6.53
CA PRO A 347 12.29 14.72 7.56
C PRO A 347 12.62 13.67 8.64
N GLU A 348 13.51 12.71 8.37
CA GLU A 348 13.98 11.73 9.38
C GLU A 348 14.99 12.30 10.38
N LEU A 349 15.57 13.49 10.12
CA LEU A 349 16.52 14.09 11.04
C LEU A 349 15.79 14.85 12.15
N SER A 350 16.26 14.71 13.39
CA SER A 350 15.67 15.39 14.55
C SER A 350 15.94 16.90 14.56
N GLU A 351 17.16 17.31 14.19
CA GLU A 351 17.60 18.71 14.14
C GLU A 351 18.31 18.99 12.81
N PRO A 352 17.58 19.01 11.68
CA PRO A 352 18.20 19.22 10.39
C PRO A 352 18.64 20.68 10.20
N VAL A 353 19.80 20.87 9.57
CA VAL A 353 20.21 22.18 9.03
C VAL A 353 19.67 22.28 7.59
N PRO A 354 18.78 23.25 7.29
CA PRO A 354 18.23 23.42 5.96
C PRO A 354 19.29 23.85 4.95
N ASN A 355 19.20 23.35 3.72
CA ASN A 355 20.12 23.69 2.63
C ASN A 355 19.37 24.05 1.34
N SER A 356 19.92 24.99 0.59
CA SER A 356 19.35 25.42 -0.70
C SER A 356 20.22 24.97 -1.87
N VAL A 357 19.59 24.68 -3.01
CA VAL A 357 20.28 24.34 -4.27
C VAL A 357 19.61 25.02 -5.45
N LYS A 358 20.41 25.50 -6.39
CA LYS A 358 19.95 25.96 -7.71
C LYS A 358 20.88 25.38 -8.78
N ALA A 359 20.34 24.54 -9.65
CA ALA A 359 21.11 23.80 -10.63
C ALA A 359 20.44 23.85 -12.00
N GLU A 360 21.18 24.37 -12.98
CA GLU A 360 20.84 24.33 -14.42
C GLU A 360 21.72 23.29 -15.16
N ARG A 361 22.65 22.68 -14.43
CA ARG A 361 23.60 21.65 -14.87
C ARG A 361 23.98 20.78 -13.67
N GLY A 362 24.74 19.70 -13.91
CA GLY A 362 25.27 18.88 -12.82
C GLY A 362 26.07 19.69 -11.80
N ILE A 363 26.18 19.20 -10.56
CA ILE A 363 26.96 19.85 -9.50
C ILE A 363 28.01 18.91 -8.92
N LEU A 364 29.17 19.47 -8.59
CA LEU A 364 30.23 18.82 -7.82
C LEU A 364 30.24 19.40 -6.42
N ILE A 365 30.17 18.53 -5.42
CA ILE A 365 30.15 18.92 -4.01
C ILE A 365 31.44 18.42 -3.37
N THR A 366 32.25 19.36 -2.89
CA THR A 366 33.49 19.08 -2.17
C THR A 366 33.34 19.36 -0.68
N GLY A 367 34.26 18.84 0.13
CA GLY A 367 34.28 19.05 1.58
C GLY A 367 34.85 17.86 2.34
N SER A 368 35.12 18.06 3.63
CA SER A 368 35.65 17.00 4.50
C SER A 368 34.66 15.86 4.72
N ASN A 369 35.14 14.72 5.24
CA ASN A 369 34.26 13.68 5.72
C ASN A 369 33.44 14.19 6.91
N ALA A 370 32.19 13.71 7.00
CA ALA A 370 31.22 14.12 8.01
C ALA A 370 30.76 15.60 7.94
N SER A 371 31.05 16.33 6.86
CA SER A 371 30.53 17.70 6.65
C SER A 371 29.05 17.75 6.21
N GLY A 372 28.44 16.60 5.91
CA GLY A 372 27.02 16.50 5.52
C GLY A 372 26.75 16.33 4.03
N LYS A 373 27.78 16.15 3.17
CA LYS A 373 27.62 15.98 1.71
C LYS A 373 26.60 14.89 1.32
N SER A 374 26.75 13.68 1.86
CA SER A 374 25.84 12.56 1.58
C SER A 374 24.42 12.84 2.08
N THR A 375 24.29 13.45 3.26
CA THR A 375 23.00 13.89 3.82
C THR A 375 22.33 14.91 2.93
N PHE A 376 23.08 15.87 2.38
CA PHE A 376 22.58 16.85 1.43
C PHE A 376 22.09 16.19 0.14
N LEU A 377 22.89 15.30 -0.48
CA LEU A 377 22.47 14.56 -1.68
C LEU A 377 21.16 13.80 -1.43
N LYS A 378 21.07 13.06 -0.31
CA LYS A 378 19.84 12.35 0.08
C LYS A 378 18.67 13.30 0.31
N THR A 379 18.90 14.45 0.94
CA THR A 379 17.86 15.46 1.20
C THR A 379 17.27 16.01 -0.09
N ILE A 380 18.12 16.37 -1.07
CA ILE A 380 17.66 16.90 -2.35
C ILE A 380 16.97 15.80 -3.16
N ALA A 381 17.56 14.59 -3.24
CA ALA A 381 16.96 13.46 -3.94
C ALA A 381 15.57 13.11 -3.40
N LEU A 382 15.45 13.04 -2.07
CA LEU A 382 14.17 12.78 -1.41
C LEU A 382 13.15 13.88 -1.72
N ASN A 383 13.51 15.16 -1.63
CA ASN A 383 12.59 16.25 -1.94
C ASN A 383 12.11 16.21 -3.39
N VAL A 384 12.98 15.85 -4.35
CA VAL A 384 12.58 15.68 -5.76
C VAL A 384 11.61 14.50 -5.93
N ILE A 385 11.84 13.38 -5.25
CA ILE A 385 10.94 12.23 -5.27
C ILE A 385 9.59 12.58 -4.65
N LEU A 386 9.57 13.25 -3.49
CA LEU A 386 8.33 13.64 -2.81
C LEU A 386 7.56 14.74 -3.56
N ALA A 387 8.27 15.69 -4.19
CA ALA A 387 7.68 16.69 -5.08
C ALA A 387 6.84 16.00 -6.15
N GLN A 388 7.46 15.03 -6.84
CA GLN A 388 6.85 14.35 -7.97
C GLN A 388 5.84 13.30 -7.54
N SER A 389 5.98 12.61 -6.41
CA SER A 389 5.05 11.53 -6.01
C SER A 389 3.83 12.04 -5.24
N ILE A 390 4.05 12.91 -4.25
CA ILE A 390 3.02 13.31 -3.27
C ILE A 390 2.74 14.82 -3.30
N HIS A 391 3.28 15.54 -4.27
CA HIS A 391 3.09 16.99 -4.42
C HIS A 391 3.45 17.77 -3.15
N THR A 392 4.50 17.34 -2.44
CA THR A 392 4.90 17.90 -1.14
C THR A 392 6.42 17.83 -1.00
N CYS A 393 7.06 18.92 -0.60
CA CYS A 393 8.49 18.96 -0.31
C CYS A 393 8.73 19.45 1.12
N SER A 394 9.67 18.84 1.84
CA SER A 394 10.20 19.35 3.10
C SER A 394 11.20 20.49 2.83
N ALA A 395 10.69 21.59 2.27
CA ALA A 395 11.43 22.77 1.84
C ALA A 395 10.55 24.04 1.92
N ARG A 396 11.16 25.23 1.82
CA ARG A 396 10.44 26.51 1.71
C ARG A 396 9.89 26.75 0.31
N GLN A 397 10.61 26.28 -0.70
CA GLN A 397 10.25 26.43 -2.11
C GLN A 397 10.84 25.28 -2.91
N TYR A 398 10.12 24.81 -3.91
CA TYR A 398 10.58 23.86 -4.91
C TYR A 398 10.15 24.35 -6.27
N LYS A 399 11.09 24.40 -7.21
CA LYS A 399 10.85 24.64 -8.63
C LYS A 399 11.73 23.72 -9.46
N GLY A 400 11.16 22.95 -10.38
CA GLY A 400 11.97 22.18 -11.30
C GLY A 400 11.21 21.26 -12.24
N ALA A 401 11.94 20.56 -13.11
CA ALA A 401 11.34 19.62 -14.06
C ALA A 401 10.78 18.36 -13.40
N TRP A 402 10.09 17.57 -14.21
CA TRP A 402 9.91 16.15 -13.93
C TRP A 402 11.22 15.41 -14.20
N PHE A 403 11.69 14.68 -13.20
CA PHE A 403 12.97 14.01 -13.20
C PHE A 403 12.83 12.50 -13.05
N ARG A 404 13.54 11.76 -13.90
CA ARG A 404 13.91 10.38 -13.60
C ARG A 404 15.05 10.40 -12.60
N VAL A 405 14.80 9.92 -11.39
CA VAL A 405 15.77 9.97 -10.28
C VAL A 405 16.55 8.67 -10.19
N PHE A 406 17.88 8.77 -10.17
CA PHE A 406 18.76 7.65 -9.87
C PHE A 406 19.77 7.98 -8.79
N SER A 407 20.31 6.96 -8.14
CA SER A 407 21.47 7.13 -7.27
C SER A 407 22.53 6.04 -7.43
N SER A 408 23.73 6.35 -6.94
CA SER A 408 24.83 5.41 -6.73
C SER A 408 25.60 5.88 -5.48
N MET A 409 25.10 5.51 -4.30
CA MET A 409 25.62 6.02 -3.01
C MET A 409 25.97 4.92 -2.00
N ALA A 410 25.13 3.91 -1.83
CA ALA A 410 25.24 2.90 -0.78
C ALA A 410 25.36 1.47 -1.34
N LEU A 411 26.05 1.32 -2.47
CA LEU A 411 26.32 0.01 -3.05
C LEU A 411 27.10 -0.86 -2.04
N ARG A 412 26.61 -2.08 -1.80
CA ARG A 412 27.30 -3.08 -0.95
C ARG A 412 27.92 -4.14 -1.85
N ASP A 413 29.01 -4.75 -1.37
CA ASP A 413 29.58 -5.93 -2.04
C ASP A 413 28.51 -7.03 -2.15
N ASN A 414 28.35 -7.59 -3.35
CA ASN A 414 27.51 -8.77 -3.53
C ASN A 414 28.38 -10.02 -3.44
N LEU A 415 28.66 -10.43 -2.20
CA LEU A 415 29.43 -11.64 -1.89
C LEU A 415 28.83 -12.91 -2.52
N TYR A 416 27.51 -12.96 -2.70
CA TYR A 416 26.80 -14.09 -3.28
C TYR A 416 27.03 -14.22 -4.79
N ASN A 417 27.15 -13.09 -5.50
CA ASN A 417 27.42 -13.06 -6.94
C ASN A 417 28.93 -13.00 -7.26
N GLY A 418 29.80 -12.91 -6.26
CA GLY A 418 31.26 -12.78 -6.45
C GLY A 418 31.66 -11.46 -7.13
N GLU A 419 30.84 -10.43 -7.04
CA GLU A 419 31.07 -9.15 -7.70
C GLU A 419 31.77 -8.18 -6.77
N SER A 420 32.87 -7.59 -7.24
CA SER A 420 33.57 -6.55 -6.49
C SER A 420 32.74 -5.27 -6.45
N TYR A 421 32.88 -4.51 -5.37
CA TYR A 421 32.37 -3.16 -5.21
C TYR A 421 32.49 -2.31 -6.49
N TYR A 422 33.68 -2.32 -7.12
CA TYR A 422 33.96 -1.56 -8.33
C TYR A 422 33.08 -1.95 -9.53
N ILE A 423 32.81 -3.25 -9.72
CA ILE A 423 31.94 -3.72 -10.81
C ILE A 423 30.48 -3.35 -10.54
N ALA A 424 30.03 -3.46 -9.28
CA ALA A 424 28.68 -3.04 -8.90
C ALA A 424 28.46 -1.54 -9.17
N GLU A 425 29.47 -0.71 -8.87
CA GLU A 425 29.45 0.72 -9.15
C GLU A 425 29.42 1.04 -10.65
N ILE A 426 30.24 0.37 -11.46
CA ILE A 426 30.19 0.53 -12.92
C ILE A 426 28.81 0.17 -13.47
N ARG A 427 28.17 -0.89 -12.96
CA ARG A 427 26.82 -1.27 -13.41
C ARG A 427 25.77 -0.25 -13.00
N ALA A 428 25.85 0.31 -11.79
CA ALA A 428 24.95 1.36 -11.35
C ALA A 428 25.08 2.61 -12.23
N LEU A 429 26.31 3.03 -12.55
CA LEU A 429 26.59 4.14 -13.47
C LEU A 429 26.14 3.84 -14.91
N LYS A 430 26.35 2.63 -15.39
CA LYS A 430 25.90 2.19 -16.72
C LYS A 430 24.38 2.21 -16.81
N ARG A 431 23.67 1.74 -15.78
CA ARG A 431 22.21 1.80 -15.69
C ARG A 431 21.69 3.24 -15.79
N ILE A 432 22.33 4.18 -15.11
CA ILE A 432 21.99 5.62 -15.20
C ILE A 432 22.24 6.12 -16.62
N PHE A 433 23.41 5.79 -17.18
CA PHE A 433 23.78 6.23 -18.50
C PHE A 433 22.84 5.66 -19.56
N ASP A 434 22.47 4.40 -19.50
CA ASP A 434 21.70 3.70 -20.53
C ASP A 434 20.20 4.00 -20.49
N TRP A 435 19.71 4.86 -19.58
CA TRP A 435 18.29 5.25 -19.57
C TRP A 435 17.90 5.99 -20.86
N GLU A 436 16.84 5.52 -21.53
CA GLU A 436 16.35 6.05 -22.82
C GLU A 436 14.95 6.69 -22.73
N GLY A 437 14.46 6.98 -21.51
CA GLY A 437 13.20 7.69 -21.31
C GLY A 437 13.24 9.16 -21.77
N ASN A 438 12.06 9.76 -21.92
CA ASN A 438 11.91 11.15 -22.37
C ASN A 438 12.15 12.17 -21.24
N GLU A 439 12.18 11.73 -19.99
CA GLU A 439 12.33 12.57 -18.82
C GLU A 439 13.77 13.05 -18.66
N THR A 440 13.93 14.20 -18.00
CA THR A 440 15.27 14.66 -17.63
C THR A 440 15.81 13.75 -16.54
N VAL A 441 17.03 13.23 -16.72
CA VAL A 441 17.65 12.37 -15.71
C VAL A 441 18.36 13.23 -14.67
N LEU A 442 18.02 13.04 -13.39
CA LEU A 442 18.72 13.61 -12.24
C LEU A 442 19.34 12.45 -11.45
N CYS A 443 20.66 12.43 -11.31
CA CYS A 443 21.34 11.37 -10.57
C CYS A 443 22.21 11.90 -9.44
N PHE A 444 22.28 11.11 -8.36
CA PHE A 444 23.03 11.42 -7.16
C PHE A 444 24.14 10.38 -6.96
N VAL A 445 25.40 10.82 -6.94
CA VAL A 445 26.55 9.92 -6.80
C VAL A 445 27.40 10.35 -5.61
N ASP A 446 27.72 9.42 -4.73
CA ASP A 446 28.61 9.66 -3.60
C ASP A 446 29.95 8.95 -3.85
N GLU A 447 31.02 9.72 -4.04
CA GLU A 447 32.38 9.22 -4.31
C GLU A 447 32.53 8.34 -5.56
N VAL A 448 32.44 8.96 -6.74
CA VAL A 448 32.55 8.28 -8.04
C VAL A 448 33.84 7.43 -8.17
N LEU A 449 33.66 6.12 -8.37
CA LEU A 449 34.69 5.11 -8.68
C LEU A 449 35.76 4.94 -7.61
N ARG A 450 35.37 4.96 -6.32
CA ARG A 450 36.33 4.87 -5.19
C ARG A 450 37.13 3.56 -5.10
N GLY A 451 36.72 2.51 -5.81
CA GLY A 451 37.33 1.18 -5.75
C GLY A 451 38.67 0.97 -6.48
N THR A 452 39.29 2.01 -7.04
CA THR A 452 40.57 1.92 -7.78
C THR A 452 41.61 2.97 -7.36
N ASN A 453 42.82 2.91 -7.95
CA ASN A 453 43.92 3.84 -7.72
C ASN A 453 43.55 5.29 -8.08
N THR A 454 44.08 6.27 -7.36
CA THR A 454 43.71 7.70 -7.48
C THR A 454 43.78 8.25 -8.90
N VAL A 455 44.86 7.96 -9.65
CA VAL A 455 45.02 8.45 -11.03
C VAL A 455 43.95 7.87 -11.95
N GLU A 456 43.67 6.56 -11.82
CA GLU A 456 42.63 5.89 -12.60
C GLU A 456 41.24 6.38 -12.22
N ARG A 457 40.98 6.58 -10.91
CA ARG A 457 39.72 7.12 -10.40
C ARG A 457 39.45 8.50 -10.98
N ILE A 458 40.37 9.45 -10.85
CA ILE A 458 40.18 10.81 -11.36
C ILE A 458 39.95 10.79 -12.88
N ALA A 459 40.75 10.02 -13.63
CA ALA A 459 40.60 9.91 -15.07
C ALA A 459 39.23 9.30 -15.48
N ALA A 460 38.83 8.20 -14.84
CA ALA A 460 37.57 7.52 -15.13
C ALA A 460 36.36 8.36 -14.72
N SER A 461 36.36 8.92 -13.50
CA SER A 461 35.28 9.79 -13.00
C SER A 461 35.12 11.03 -13.87
N THR A 462 36.22 11.63 -14.34
CA THR A 462 36.16 12.76 -15.29
C THR A 462 35.44 12.36 -16.59
N GLN A 463 35.77 11.20 -17.16
CA GLN A 463 35.14 10.76 -18.41
C GLN A 463 33.66 10.41 -18.21
N VAL A 464 33.31 9.73 -17.11
CA VAL A 464 31.92 9.37 -16.80
C VAL A 464 31.08 10.64 -16.63
N LEU A 465 31.50 11.58 -15.79
CA LEU A 465 30.78 12.82 -15.53
C LEU A 465 30.68 13.69 -16.79
N LYS A 466 31.75 13.76 -17.59
CA LYS A 466 31.70 14.43 -18.89
C LYS A 466 30.64 13.82 -19.80
N LYS A 467 30.57 12.49 -19.89
CA LYS A 467 29.58 11.77 -20.70
C LYS A 467 28.15 11.96 -20.18
N PHE A 468 27.96 12.04 -18.87
CA PHE A 468 26.66 12.35 -18.27
C PHE A 468 26.20 13.75 -18.69
N SER A 469 27.07 14.75 -18.55
CA SER A 469 26.80 16.11 -19.02
C SER A 469 26.49 16.18 -20.52
N GLU A 470 27.25 15.48 -21.37
CA GLU A 470 27.01 15.42 -22.83
C GLU A 470 25.64 14.80 -23.19
N ARG A 471 25.14 13.87 -22.36
CA ARG A 471 23.82 13.24 -22.53
C ARG A 471 22.67 14.07 -21.94
N GLY A 472 22.96 15.19 -21.27
CA GLY A 472 21.95 16.01 -20.59
C GLY A 472 21.52 15.49 -19.22
N ILE A 473 22.31 14.59 -18.61
CA ILE A 473 22.06 14.09 -17.25
C ILE A 473 22.52 15.13 -16.24
N LEU A 474 21.63 15.56 -15.35
CA LEU A 474 21.98 16.40 -14.20
C LEU A 474 22.56 15.50 -13.11
N CYS A 475 23.89 15.41 -13.05
CA CYS A 475 24.57 14.59 -12.05
C CYS A 475 25.02 15.44 -10.87
N PHE A 476 24.57 15.10 -9.66
CA PHE A 476 24.98 15.71 -8.41
C PHE A 476 25.95 14.75 -7.74
N ALA A 477 27.24 15.07 -7.80
CA ALA A 477 28.29 14.19 -7.33
C ALA A 477 29.04 14.79 -6.13
N ALA A 478 29.09 14.07 -5.01
CA ALA A 478 30.01 14.37 -3.93
C ALA A 478 31.37 13.73 -4.20
N THR A 479 32.44 14.49 -3.97
CA THR A 479 33.81 14.01 -4.20
C THR A 479 34.83 14.64 -3.24
N HIS A 480 35.91 13.91 -3.00
CA HIS A 480 37.11 14.38 -2.33
C HIS A 480 38.22 14.82 -3.30
N ASP A 481 38.07 14.47 -4.58
CA ASP A 481 39.05 14.77 -5.63
C ASP A 481 38.83 16.21 -6.13
N ILE A 482 39.58 17.16 -5.57
CA ILE A 482 39.50 18.58 -5.91
C ILE A 482 39.84 18.79 -7.40
N GLU A 483 40.68 17.94 -7.96
CA GLU A 483 41.05 17.92 -9.38
C GLU A 483 39.82 17.86 -10.30
N LEU A 484 38.75 17.17 -9.90
CA LEU A 484 37.52 17.08 -10.68
C LEU A 484 36.83 18.44 -10.81
N THR A 485 36.95 19.31 -9.79
CA THR A 485 36.32 20.65 -9.83
C THR A 485 36.93 21.55 -10.89
N TYR A 486 38.23 21.40 -11.15
CA TYR A 486 38.94 22.09 -12.22
C TYR A 486 38.70 21.44 -13.58
N LEU A 487 38.76 20.10 -13.67
CA LEU A 487 38.61 19.37 -14.93
C LEU A 487 37.19 19.49 -15.54
N LEU A 488 36.19 19.79 -14.71
CA LEU A 488 34.78 19.83 -15.10
C LEU A 488 34.13 21.21 -14.90
N GLU A 489 34.89 22.27 -14.65
CA GLU A 489 34.38 23.62 -14.32
C GLU A 489 33.41 24.21 -15.37
N GLU A 490 33.63 23.90 -16.65
CA GLU A 490 32.76 24.35 -17.74
C GLU A 490 31.42 23.58 -17.79
N ARG A 491 31.36 22.40 -17.18
CA ARG A 491 30.23 21.45 -17.29
C ARG A 491 29.42 21.32 -16.01
N TYR A 492 30.05 21.54 -14.87
CA TYR A 492 29.46 21.35 -13.55
C TYR A 492 29.52 22.64 -12.72
N GLY A 493 28.52 22.86 -11.88
CA GLY A 493 28.58 23.87 -10.82
C GLY A 493 29.37 23.34 -9.62
N ASN A 494 30.27 24.13 -9.06
CA ASN A 494 31.07 23.74 -7.90
C ASN A 494 30.44 24.27 -6.60
N TYR A 495 30.17 23.35 -5.66
CA TYR A 495 29.64 23.61 -4.32
C TYR A 495 30.58 23.03 -3.25
N HIS A 496 30.50 23.56 -2.03
CA HIS A 496 31.30 23.08 -0.90
C HIS A 496 30.51 23.16 0.41
N PHE A 497 30.89 22.31 1.36
CA PHE A 497 30.42 22.30 2.75
C PHE A 497 31.48 22.82 3.71
#